data_AF-A0AAV2PXV8-F1
#
_entry.id   AF-A0AAV2PXV8-F1
#
_cell.length_a   1.000
_cell.length_b   1.000
_cell.length_c   1.000
_cell.angle_alpha   90.00
_cell.angle_beta   90.00
_cell.angle_gamma   90.00
#
_symmetry.space_group_name_H-M   'P 1'
#
loop_
_entity.id
_entity.type
_entity.pdbx_description
1 polymer ?
#
loop_
_entity_poly.entity_id
_entity_poly.type
_entity_poly.pdbx_seq_one_letter_code
_entity_poly.pdbx_strand_id
1 'polypeptide(L)'
;MNAFIRNHIINTVCLVTILLIVVHNNHTMAVGSLDLVRKDFFSTNKSCYNHNFTMFIKQIVQNSTQYHHNFTSYIREVVKNNTRFNQNFTSYINELVKNSTKDVLLKMDSMKKDIMHLNKDEMIMAVIKSLQRDITKTSDDMKMVRVELATEIANEEDSVNRILTPIGVIQTSMEIMRETVKQMQQEVKKNMETIKSEYDNIQMICKTNIEKLKRNITEVIRNEIKDIEDNLERVITERAYKIEDKVDNLEMRIRSKVSPPLDCQGVLRNGNFKDGVYQIYPYNDPHVVKRVFCDMEGGKGWTTLLIRRPQVVQQNFQRTWVQYQSGFGTPTGEFWLGLDAIHGITQRHHQVLRIELQDWDGNIGWAEYQGMWIHSETELYRLHVGHYTGNVGDSLAYHNNQKFSTYDQDNDEWRIGNCATRYHGKGGFWYQRCGYTTPTGIYMEKTVNSSGIAWKKWNNTWMTLKKMVFKIRPE
;
A
#
# COMPACT_ATOMS: atom_id res chain seq x y z
N MET A 1 42.70 46.85 -15.83
CA MET A 1 41.78 47.06 -14.69
C MET A 1 40.30 46.89 -15.07
N ASN A 2 39.83 47.44 -16.22
CA ASN A 2 38.42 47.31 -16.66
C ASN A 2 37.94 45.90 -17.06
N ALA A 3 38.82 44.95 -17.37
CA ALA A 3 38.44 43.55 -17.66
C ALA A 3 38.21 42.70 -16.39
N PHE A 4 38.85 43.06 -15.28
CA PHE A 4 38.76 42.32 -14.01
C PHE A 4 37.43 42.60 -13.30
N ILE A 5 36.95 43.84 -13.34
CA ILE A 5 35.64 44.24 -12.80
C ILE A 5 34.49 43.63 -13.62
N ARG A 6 34.65 43.52 -14.95
CA ARG A 6 33.65 42.91 -15.84
C ARG A 6 33.50 41.40 -15.63
N ASN A 7 34.61 40.67 -15.46
CA ASN A 7 34.57 39.23 -15.13
C ASN A 7 34.05 38.96 -13.72
N HIS A 8 34.32 39.86 -12.76
CA HIS A 8 33.80 39.68 -11.41
C HIS A 8 32.29 39.93 -11.34
N ILE A 9 31.74 40.92 -12.06
CA ILE A 9 30.30 41.17 -12.15
C ILE A 9 29.58 40.02 -12.87
N ILE A 10 30.15 39.45 -13.94
CA ILE A 10 29.56 38.31 -14.67
C ILE A 10 29.54 37.04 -13.80
N ASN A 11 30.61 36.76 -13.07
CA ASN A 11 30.67 35.60 -12.16
C ASN A 11 29.70 35.74 -10.97
N THR A 12 29.52 36.96 -10.44
CA THR A 12 28.57 37.20 -9.34
C THR A 12 27.12 37.15 -9.83
N VAL A 13 26.81 37.63 -11.05
CA VAL A 13 25.48 37.48 -11.66
C VAL A 13 25.17 36.01 -11.95
N CYS A 14 26.11 35.21 -12.45
CA CYS A 14 25.92 33.76 -12.64
C CYS A 14 25.67 33.01 -11.32
N LEU A 15 26.38 33.34 -10.24
CA LEU A 15 26.17 32.74 -8.92
C LEU A 15 24.80 33.10 -8.32
N VAL A 16 24.33 34.34 -8.49
CA VAL A 16 23.01 34.79 -7.99
C VAL A 16 21.86 34.17 -8.81
N THR A 17 22.02 34.00 -10.12
CA THR A 17 21.01 33.32 -10.96
C THR A 17 20.92 31.82 -10.64
N ILE A 18 22.04 31.16 -10.34
CA ILE A 18 22.07 29.75 -9.90
C ILE A 18 21.43 29.59 -8.52
N LEU A 19 21.66 30.53 -7.58
CA LEU A 19 21.02 30.54 -6.26
C LEU A 19 19.51 30.79 -6.35
N LEU A 20 19.05 31.66 -7.25
CA LEU A 20 17.62 31.91 -7.49
C LEU A 20 16.91 30.71 -8.14
N ILE A 21 17.57 29.96 -9.01
CA ILE A 21 17.04 28.71 -9.61
C ILE A 21 16.95 27.59 -8.57
N VAL A 22 17.90 27.50 -7.64
CA VAL A 22 17.89 26.52 -6.53
C VAL A 22 16.80 26.83 -5.50
N VAL A 23 16.51 28.10 -5.23
CA VAL A 23 15.43 28.52 -4.31
C VAL A 23 14.04 28.38 -4.95
N HIS A 24 13.91 28.61 -6.27
CA HIS A 24 12.62 28.51 -6.97
C HIS A 24 12.16 27.05 -7.21
N ASN A 25 13.09 26.10 -7.31
CA ASN A 25 12.78 24.69 -7.58
C ASN A 25 12.47 23.84 -6.34
N ASN A 26 12.44 24.42 -5.14
CA ASN A 26 12.19 23.70 -3.88
C ASN A 26 10.70 23.51 -3.54
N HIS A 27 9.75 23.88 -4.42
CA HIS A 27 8.32 23.85 -4.08
C HIS A 27 7.42 22.91 -4.88
N THR A 28 7.92 22.10 -5.82
CA THR A 28 7.05 21.20 -6.58
C THR A 28 7.67 19.83 -6.86
N MET A 29 7.11 18.84 -6.16
CA MET A 29 6.87 17.46 -6.62
C MET A 29 8.04 16.48 -6.78
N ALA A 30 8.01 15.51 -5.86
CA ALA A 30 7.81 14.09 -6.12
C ALA A 30 8.84 13.30 -6.97
N VAL A 31 9.61 12.48 -6.27
CA VAL A 31 9.85 11.04 -6.51
C VAL A 31 9.86 10.61 -7.99
N GLY A 32 11.00 10.75 -8.66
CA GLY A 32 11.20 10.18 -10.00
C GLY A 32 12.56 10.40 -10.66
N SER A 33 13.41 11.28 -10.14
CA SER A 33 14.52 11.86 -10.94
C SER A 33 15.91 11.85 -10.28
N LEU A 34 16.11 11.07 -9.20
CA LEU A 34 17.41 10.99 -8.51
C LEU A 34 18.52 10.31 -9.33
N ASP A 35 18.19 9.42 -10.26
CA ASP A 35 19.19 8.77 -11.15
C ASP A 35 19.62 9.64 -12.34
N LEU A 36 18.78 10.58 -12.80
CA LEU A 36 19.13 11.53 -13.86
C LEU A 36 20.03 12.65 -13.34
N VAL A 37 19.72 13.21 -12.16
CA VAL A 37 20.53 14.26 -11.53
C VAL A 37 21.93 13.76 -11.15
N ARG A 38 22.06 12.47 -10.77
CA ARG A 38 23.35 11.84 -10.46
C ARG A 38 24.24 11.63 -11.70
N LYS A 39 23.67 11.41 -12.88
CA LYS A 39 24.45 11.22 -14.12
C LYS A 39 24.94 12.55 -14.72
N ASP A 40 24.10 13.59 -14.68
CA ASP A 40 24.44 14.87 -15.29
C ASP A 40 25.37 15.73 -14.43
N PHE A 41 25.30 15.63 -13.09
CA PHE A 41 26.18 16.38 -12.19
C PHE A 41 27.64 15.87 -12.18
N PHE A 42 27.85 14.56 -12.40
CA PHE A 42 29.19 13.97 -12.44
C PHE A 42 29.85 14.04 -13.84
N SER A 43 29.08 14.17 -14.93
CA SER A 43 29.62 14.29 -16.29
C SER A 43 30.09 15.71 -16.62
N THR A 44 29.38 16.74 -16.14
CA THR A 44 29.67 18.15 -16.42
C THR A 44 30.84 18.71 -15.61
N ASN A 45 30.97 18.33 -14.33
CA ASN A 45 32.04 18.86 -13.46
C ASN A 45 33.44 18.27 -13.73
N LYS A 46 33.53 17.02 -14.20
CA LYS A 46 34.82 16.36 -14.50
C LYS A 46 35.45 16.86 -15.81
N SER A 47 34.63 17.39 -16.71
CA SER A 47 35.03 17.94 -18.01
C SER A 47 35.54 19.38 -17.91
N CYS A 48 34.85 20.24 -17.16
CA CYS A 48 35.09 21.69 -17.21
C CYS A 48 36.40 22.13 -16.51
N TYR A 49 36.74 21.54 -15.35
CA TYR A 49 37.98 21.85 -14.63
C TYR A 49 39.22 21.25 -15.29
N ASN A 50 39.09 20.05 -15.86
CA ASN A 50 40.23 19.33 -16.43
C ASN A 50 40.58 19.84 -17.84
N HIS A 51 39.58 20.27 -18.63
CA HIS A 51 39.79 20.77 -19.98
C HIS A 51 40.48 22.14 -19.98
N ASN A 52 40.04 23.09 -19.14
CA ASN A 52 40.62 24.44 -19.11
C ASN A 52 42.04 24.48 -18.55
N PHE A 53 42.35 23.69 -17.52
CA PHE A 53 43.71 23.62 -16.97
C PHE A 53 44.68 22.90 -17.92
N THR A 54 44.24 21.81 -18.57
CA THR A 54 45.05 21.10 -19.58
C THR A 54 45.28 21.97 -20.83
N MET A 55 44.28 22.75 -21.26
CA MET A 55 44.42 23.71 -22.35
C MET A 55 45.41 24.83 -22.01
N PHE A 56 45.37 25.36 -20.78
CA PHE A 56 46.31 26.38 -20.33
C PHE A 56 47.76 25.87 -20.27
N ILE A 57 47.99 24.67 -19.72
CA ILE A 57 49.32 24.04 -19.71
C ILE A 57 49.80 23.70 -21.12
N LYS A 58 48.93 23.19 -22.00
CA LYS A 58 49.27 22.96 -23.42
C LYS A 58 49.65 24.26 -24.15
N GLN A 59 48.94 25.36 -23.89
CA GLN A 59 49.24 26.67 -24.47
C GLN A 59 50.60 27.20 -24.01
N ILE A 60 50.94 27.06 -22.72
CA ILE A 60 52.23 27.48 -22.16
C ILE A 60 53.37 26.64 -22.76
N VAL A 61 53.20 25.30 -22.82
CA VAL A 61 54.21 24.39 -23.40
C VAL A 61 54.38 24.67 -24.90
N GLN A 62 53.30 24.90 -25.66
CA GLN A 62 53.38 25.26 -27.08
C GLN A 62 54.11 26.59 -27.29
N ASN A 63 53.77 27.63 -26.51
CA ASN A 63 54.42 28.94 -26.62
C ASN A 63 55.92 28.85 -26.28
N SER A 64 56.29 28.08 -25.25
CA SER A 64 57.70 27.87 -24.88
C SER A 64 58.47 27.08 -25.95
N THR A 65 57.85 26.04 -26.52
CA THR A 65 58.45 25.23 -27.58
C THR A 65 58.63 26.03 -28.87
N GLN A 66 57.66 26.88 -29.21
CA GLN A 66 57.71 27.77 -30.38
C GLN A 66 58.78 28.85 -30.22
N TYR A 67 58.94 29.42 -29.03
CA TYR A 67 60.03 30.35 -28.74
C TYR A 67 61.41 29.68 -28.87
N HIS A 68 61.57 28.47 -28.33
CA HIS A 68 62.81 27.71 -28.44
C HIS A 68 63.14 27.35 -29.91
N HIS A 69 62.13 26.98 -30.70
CA HIS A 69 62.29 26.70 -32.12
C HIS A 69 62.71 27.93 -32.92
N ASN A 70 62.04 29.08 -32.70
CA ASN A 70 62.38 30.34 -33.37
C ASN A 70 63.80 30.79 -33.03
N PHE A 71 64.19 30.71 -31.75
CA PHE A 71 65.53 31.08 -31.30
C PHE A 71 66.60 30.16 -31.91
N THR A 72 66.35 28.84 -31.92
CA THR A 72 67.29 27.87 -32.53
C THR A 72 67.43 28.09 -34.04
N SER A 73 66.35 28.44 -34.74
CA SER A 73 66.39 28.75 -36.17
C SER A 73 67.18 30.02 -36.47
N TYR A 74 66.99 31.06 -35.66
CA TYR A 74 67.75 32.31 -35.76
C TYR A 74 69.26 32.09 -35.55
N ILE A 75 69.66 31.35 -34.50
CA ILE A 75 71.06 31.02 -34.26
C ILE A 75 71.66 30.23 -35.44
N ARG A 76 70.91 29.26 -36.00
CA ARG A 76 71.36 28.46 -37.14
C ARG A 76 71.59 29.31 -38.39
N GLU A 77 70.76 30.34 -38.61
CA GLU A 77 70.89 31.27 -39.73
C GLU A 77 72.11 32.20 -39.56
N VAL A 78 72.34 32.71 -38.34
CA VAL A 78 73.52 33.53 -38.00
C VAL A 78 74.82 32.73 -38.20
N VAL A 79 74.89 31.50 -37.71
CA VAL A 79 76.07 30.62 -37.89
C VAL A 79 76.31 30.33 -39.37
N LYS A 80 75.26 30.09 -40.16
CA LYS A 80 75.36 29.84 -41.60
C LYS A 80 75.88 31.07 -42.36
N ASN A 81 75.41 32.27 -41.99
CA ASN A 81 75.89 33.52 -42.60
C ASN A 81 77.34 33.82 -42.25
N ASN A 82 77.76 33.64 -40.99
CA ASN A 82 79.16 33.77 -40.58
C ASN A 82 80.09 32.76 -41.27
N THR A 83 79.64 31.51 -41.44
CA THR A 83 80.41 30.49 -42.16
C THR A 83 80.60 30.87 -43.63
N ARG A 84 79.55 31.41 -44.27
CA ARG A 84 79.60 31.87 -45.66
C ARG A 84 80.48 33.11 -45.83
N PHE A 85 80.43 34.05 -44.88
CA PHE A 85 81.30 35.23 -44.85
C PHE A 85 82.78 34.81 -44.72
N ASN A 86 83.10 33.91 -43.79
CA ASN A 86 84.46 33.39 -43.63
C ASN A 86 84.99 32.66 -44.87
N GLN A 87 84.15 31.88 -45.56
CA GLN A 87 84.54 31.22 -46.81
C GLN A 87 84.82 32.24 -47.94
N ASN A 88 83.95 33.25 -48.09
CA ASN A 88 84.14 34.32 -49.07
C ASN A 88 85.41 35.14 -48.79
N PHE A 89 85.65 35.46 -47.51
CA PHE A 89 86.83 36.21 -47.08
C PHE A 89 88.13 35.42 -47.30
N THR A 90 88.13 34.12 -46.99
CA THR A 90 89.27 33.21 -47.27
C THR A 90 89.55 33.13 -48.77
N SER A 91 88.51 33.10 -49.61
CA SER A 91 88.67 33.11 -51.07
C SER A 91 89.27 34.43 -51.58
N TYR A 92 88.83 35.57 -51.03
CA TYR A 92 89.34 36.89 -51.39
C TYR A 92 90.83 37.08 -51.03
N ILE A 93 91.23 36.65 -49.82
CA ILE A 93 92.63 36.67 -49.37
C ILE A 93 93.50 35.79 -50.27
N ASN A 94 93.05 34.57 -50.58
CA ASN A 94 93.80 33.67 -51.46
C ASN A 94 93.99 34.23 -52.87
N GLU A 95 92.99 34.93 -53.41
CA GLU A 95 93.06 35.55 -54.73
C GLU A 95 94.00 36.77 -54.77
N LEU A 96 93.96 37.62 -53.73
CA LEU A 96 94.89 38.74 -53.54
C LEU A 96 96.35 38.26 -53.44
N VAL A 97 96.61 37.26 -52.61
CA VAL A 97 97.95 36.67 -52.44
C VAL A 97 98.42 36.05 -53.76
N LYS A 98 97.55 35.31 -54.46
CA LYS A 98 97.87 34.68 -55.75
C LYS A 98 98.21 35.72 -56.82
N ASN A 99 97.45 36.80 -56.93
CA ASN A 99 97.70 37.87 -57.91
C ASN A 99 98.99 38.63 -57.61
N SER A 100 99.23 38.98 -56.33
CA SER A 100 100.47 39.62 -55.90
C SER A 100 101.70 38.75 -56.17
N THR A 101 101.63 37.46 -55.86
CA THR A 101 102.73 36.50 -56.10
C THR A 101 103.01 36.32 -57.59
N LYS A 102 101.96 36.33 -58.43
CA LYS A 102 102.07 36.22 -59.90
C LYS A 102 102.75 37.44 -60.52
N ASP A 103 102.42 38.65 -60.06
CA ASP A 103 103.06 39.89 -60.53
C ASP A 103 104.55 39.96 -60.17
N VAL A 104 104.91 39.47 -58.97
CA VAL A 104 106.32 39.38 -58.54
C VAL A 104 107.09 38.37 -59.41
N LEU A 105 106.51 37.20 -59.67
CA LEU A 105 107.13 36.17 -60.52
C LEU A 105 107.33 36.65 -61.97
N LEU A 106 106.33 37.32 -62.57
CA LEU A 106 106.43 37.85 -63.93
C LEU A 106 107.52 38.92 -64.07
N LYS A 107 107.70 39.78 -63.05
CA LYS A 107 108.78 40.77 -63.01
C LYS A 107 110.15 40.12 -62.81
N MET A 108 110.25 39.08 -61.98
CA MET A 108 111.49 38.30 -61.81
C MET A 108 111.93 37.62 -63.11
N ASP A 109 111.01 37.05 -63.88
CA ASP A 109 111.32 36.41 -65.16
C ASP A 109 111.75 37.43 -66.24
N SER A 110 111.12 38.61 -66.26
CA SER A 110 111.56 39.73 -67.11
C SER A 110 112.99 40.16 -66.76
N MET A 111 113.27 40.35 -65.47
CA MET A 111 114.59 40.79 -64.99
C MET A 111 115.69 39.75 -65.21
N LYS A 112 115.38 38.45 -65.12
CA LYS A 112 116.34 37.37 -65.40
C LYS A 112 116.85 37.41 -66.84
N LYS A 113 116.00 37.90 -67.76
CA LYS A 113 116.32 38.05 -69.19
C LYS A 113 117.25 39.25 -69.45
N ASP A 114 117.07 40.33 -68.70
CA ASP A 114 117.87 41.55 -68.83
C ASP A 114 119.26 41.45 -68.17
N ILE A 115 119.41 40.60 -67.15
CA ILE A 115 120.67 40.40 -66.40
C ILE A 115 121.77 39.66 -67.22
N MET A 116 121.43 39.08 -68.38
CA MET A 116 122.39 38.27 -69.15
C MET A 116 123.44 39.11 -69.90
N HIS A 117 123.26 40.43 -70.00
CA HIS A 117 124.24 41.32 -70.60
C HIS A 117 124.30 42.66 -69.86
N LEU A 118 125.48 42.96 -69.30
CA LEU A 118 126.12 44.28 -69.13
C LEU A 118 126.56 44.65 -67.69
N ASN A 119 127.65 45.43 -67.65
CA ASN A 119 128.69 45.48 -66.62
C ASN A 119 128.55 46.68 -65.64
N LYS A 120 129.17 46.55 -64.47
CA LYS A 120 128.63 46.95 -63.15
C LYS A 120 129.32 48.16 -62.52
N ASP A 121 128.54 49.12 -62.00
CA ASP A 121 128.53 49.51 -60.56
C ASP A 121 127.60 50.71 -60.26
N GLU A 122 127.50 51.73 -61.13
CA GLU A 122 126.61 52.90 -60.88
C GLU A 122 125.11 52.60 -61.05
N MET A 123 124.76 51.79 -62.04
CA MET A 123 123.36 51.43 -62.31
C MET A 123 122.79 50.46 -61.24
N ILE A 124 123.66 49.64 -60.63
CA ILE A 124 123.30 48.75 -59.51
C ILE A 124 122.85 49.58 -58.31
N MET A 125 123.54 50.68 -57.98
CA MET A 125 123.14 51.56 -56.89
C MET A 125 121.83 52.29 -57.14
N ALA A 126 121.51 52.64 -58.40
CA ALA A 126 120.23 53.23 -58.77
C ALA A 126 119.06 52.22 -58.62
N VAL A 127 119.27 50.97 -59.06
CA VAL A 127 118.28 49.88 -58.92
C VAL A 127 118.08 49.52 -57.45
N ILE A 128 119.15 49.42 -56.65
CA ILE A 128 119.06 49.18 -55.20
C ILE A 128 118.29 50.30 -54.50
N LYS A 129 118.52 51.57 -54.84
CA LYS A 129 117.77 52.70 -54.27
C LYS A 129 116.29 52.70 -54.69
N SER A 130 115.96 52.22 -55.88
CA SER A 130 114.56 52.04 -56.29
C SER A 130 113.90 50.91 -55.52
N LEU A 131 114.55 49.75 -55.44
CA LEU A 131 114.10 48.59 -54.68
C LEU A 131 113.90 48.93 -53.20
N GLN A 132 114.83 49.66 -52.59
CA GLN A 132 114.66 50.11 -51.20
C GLN A 132 113.44 51.01 -51.06
N ARG A 133 113.22 51.97 -51.97
CA ARG A 133 112.02 52.82 -51.90
C ARG A 133 110.72 52.02 -52.02
N ASP A 134 110.66 51.09 -52.96
CA ASP A 134 109.46 50.28 -53.18
C ASP A 134 109.20 49.31 -52.02
N ILE A 135 110.23 48.64 -51.50
CA ILE A 135 110.13 47.78 -50.31
C ILE A 135 109.68 48.59 -49.09
N THR A 136 110.21 49.80 -48.90
CA THR A 136 109.83 50.65 -47.76
C THR A 136 108.37 51.06 -47.87
N LYS A 137 107.91 51.45 -49.07
CA LYS A 137 106.51 51.80 -49.34
C LYS A 137 105.57 50.62 -49.10
N THR A 138 105.87 49.43 -49.64
CA THR A 138 105.07 48.22 -49.42
C THR A 138 105.06 47.80 -47.95
N SER A 139 106.17 47.95 -47.24
CA SER A 139 106.24 47.72 -45.78
C SER A 139 105.30 48.67 -45.03
N ASP A 140 105.28 49.95 -45.40
CA ASP A 140 104.43 50.94 -44.74
C ASP A 140 102.95 50.74 -45.08
N ASP A 141 102.62 50.37 -46.32
CA ASP A 141 101.26 49.95 -46.72
C ASP A 141 100.83 48.68 -45.94
N MET A 142 101.71 47.69 -45.77
CA MET A 142 101.44 46.49 -44.97
C MET A 142 101.24 46.82 -43.48
N LYS A 143 101.99 47.77 -42.92
CA LYS A 143 101.78 48.23 -41.54
C LYS A 143 100.41 48.90 -41.40
N MET A 144 99.99 49.68 -42.39
CA MET A 144 98.67 50.34 -42.40
C MET A 144 97.54 49.31 -42.42
N VAL A 145 97.60 48.33 -43.33
CA VAL A 145 96.64 47.22 -43.39
C VAL A 145 96.61 46.43 -42.08
N ARG A 146 97.77 46.22 -41.44
CA ARG A 146 97.84 45.53 -40.14
C ARG A 146 97.13 46.32 -39.03
N VAL A 147 97.26 47.64 -39.02
CA VAL A 147 96.58 48.51 -38.04
C VAL A 147 95.07 48.50 -38.30
N GLU A 148 94.63 48.64 -39.55
CA GLU A 148 93.21 48.57 -39.91
C GLU A 148 92.61 47.22 -39.50
N LEU A 149 93.26 46.10 -39.82
CA LEU A 149 92.82 44.76 -39.46
C LEU A 149 92.76 44.55 -37.93
N ALA A 150 93.76 45.04 -37.19
CA ALA A 150 93.74 44.97 -35.73
C ALA A 150 92.56 45.76 -35.14
N THR A 151 92.19 46.88 -35.76
CA THR A 151 91.07 47.71 -35.35
C THR A 151 89.73 47.02 -35.66
N GLU A 152 89.61 46.37 -36.81
CA GLU A 152 88.41 45.62 -37.22
C GLU A 152 88.18 44.39 -36.35
N ILE A 153 89.25 43.62 -36.04
CA ILE A 153 89.19 42.48 -35.12
C ILE A 153 88.75 42.93 -33.72
N ALA A 154 89.27 44.04 -33.21
CA ALA A 154 88.87 44.57 -31.90
C ALA A 154 87.39 44.98 -31.88
N ASN A 155 86.86 45.55 -32.97
CA ASN A 155 85.45 45.90 -33.09
C ASN A 155 84.54 44.66 -33.18
N GLU A 156 84.95 43.61 -33.86
CA GLU A 156 84.22 42.34 -33.90
C GLU A 156 84.23 41.63 -32.54
N GLU A 157 85.38 41.62 -31.84
CA GLU A 157 85.50 41.05 -30.50
C GLU A 157 84.61 41.80 -29.49
N ASP A 158 84.54 43.13 -29.57
CA ASP A 158 83.61 43.93 -28.78
C ASP A 158 82.15 43.62 -29.14
N SER A 159 81.83 43.47 -30.43
CA SER A 159 80.48 43.11 -30.89
C SER A 159 80.04 41.72 -30.39
N VAL A 160 80.95 40.74 -30.38
CA VAL A 160 80.71 39.40 -29.84
C VAL A 160 80.52 39.44 -28.33
N ASN A 161 81.35 40.21 -27.61
CA ASN A 161 81.22 40.37 -26.16
C ASN A 161 79.91 41.06 -25.75
N ARG A 162 79.43 42.03 -26.55
CA ARG A 162 78.10 42.66 -26.38
C ARG A 162 76.94 41.67 -26.56
N ILE A 163 77.13 40.55 -27.26
CA ILE A 163 76.13 39.49 -27.44
C ILE A 163 76.25 38.41 -26.35
N LEU A 164 77.46 37.99 -26.00
CA LEU A 164 77.71 36.94 -25.01
C LEU A 164 77.24 37.32 -23.60
N THR A 165 77.40 38.59 -23.22
CA THR A 165 76.99 39.09 -21.89
C THR A 165 75.48 38.93 -21.64
N PRO A 166 74.56 39.40 -22.52
CA PRO A 166 73.13 39.10 -22.42
C PRO A 166 72.80 37.61 -22.39
N ILE A 167 73.50 36.78 -23.16
CA ILE A 167 73.25 35.32 -23.21
C ILE A 167 73.52 34.68 -21.84
N GLY A 168 74.62 35.04 -21.17
CA GLY A 168 74.93 34.53 -19.82
C GLY A 168 73.87 34.91 -18.78
N VAL A 169 73.33 36.13 -18.86
CA VAL A 169 72.22 36.59 -18.01
C VAL A 169 70.94 35.79 -18.31
N ILE A 170 70.64 35.53 -19.58
CA ILE A 170 69.48 34.72 -19.99
C ILE A 170 69.61 33.28 -19.48
N GLN A 171 70.78 32.67 -19.58
CA GLN A 171 71.04 31.30 -19.08
C GLN A 171 70.80 31.21 -17.57
N THR A 172 71.35 32.15 -16.81
CA THR A 172 71.15 32.22 -15.34
C THR A 172 69.66 32.39 -15.00
N SER A 173 68.97 33.27 -15.73
CA SER A 173 67.52 33.48 -15.57
C SER A 173 66.70 32.23 -15.90
N MET A 174 67.08 31.47 -16.94
CA MET A 174 66.45 30.20 -17.30
C MET A 174 66.65 29.12 -16.24
N GLU A 175 67.82 29.06 -15.60
CA GLU A 175 68.12 28.11 -14.53
C GLU A 175 67.26 28.40 -13.29
N ILE A 176 67.17 29.67 -12.90
CA ILE A 176 66.27 30.13 -11.83
C ILE A 176 64.83 29.78 -12.17
N MET A 177 64.35 30.11 -13.38
CA MET A 177 62.99 29.78 -13.82
C MET A 177 62.72 28.26 -13.78
N ARG A 178 63.69 27.42 -14.16
CA ARG A 178 63.54 25.96 -14.07
C ARG A 178 63.33 25.49 -12.63
N GLU A 179 64.13 25.99 -11.69
CA GLU A 179 63.97 25.60 -10.29
C GLU A 179 62.66 26.12 -9.69
N THR A 180 62.25 27.34 -10.00
CA THR A 180 60.94 27.85 -9.58
C THR A 180 59.79 27.00 -10.15
N VAL A 181 59.87 26.58 -11.42
CA VAL A 181 58.87 25.69 -12.03
C VAL A 181 58.83 24.33 -11.33
N LYS A 182 59.98 23.74 -10.98
CA LYS A 182 60.02 22.47 -10.23
C LYS A 182 59.38 22.62 -8.85
N GLN A 183 59.66 23.71 -8.13
CA GLN A 183 59.05 23.99 -6.84
C GLN A 183 57.53 24.12 -6.96
N MET A 184 57.05 24.91 -7.93
CA MET A 184 55.61 25.03 -8.20
C MET A 184 54.97 23.67 -8.53
N GLN A 185 55.65 22.81 -9.31
CA GLN A 185 55.15 21.47 -9.63
C GLN A 185 55.03 20.58 -8.38
N GLN A 186 56.01 20.63 -7.47
CA GLN A 186 55.95 19.88 -6.21
C GLN A 186 54.82 20.39 -5.30
N GLU A 187 54.64 21.71 -5.22
CA GLU A 187 53.57 22.31 -4.43
C GLU A 187 52.18 21.95 -5.00
N VAL A 188 52.00 22.01 -6.32
CA VAL A 188 50.77 21.56 -6.99
C VAL A 188 50.48 20.09 -6.68
N LYS A 189 51.50 19.22 -6.71
CA LYS A 189 51.33 17.80 -6.38
C LYS A 189 50.88 17.61 -4.93
N LYS A 190 51.52 18.29 -3.98
CA LYS A 190 51.15 18.24 -2.56
C LYS A 190 49.71 18.72 -2.35
N ASN A 191 49.34 19.84 -2.96
CA ASN A 191 47.98 20.37 -2.87
C ASN A 191 46.95 19.40 -3.47
N MET A 192 47.29 18.73 -4.58
CA MET A 192 46.42 17.72 -5.20
C MET A 192 46.21 16.49 -4.28
N GLU A 193 47.25 16.05 -3.57
CA GLU A 193 47.16 14.98 -2.58
C GLU A 193 46.26 15.37 -1.39
N THR A 194 46.41 16.59 -0.87
CA THR A 194 45.53 17.13 0.19
C THR A 194 44.08 17.18 -0.26
N ILE A 195 43.79 17.77 -1.44
CA ILE A 195 42.44 17.87 -2.00
C ILE A 195 41.83 16.48 -2.16
N LYS A 196 42.62 15.49 -2.60
CA LYS A 196 42.14 14.11 -2.72
C LYS A 196 41.74 13.52 -1.37
N SER A 197 42.55 13.73 -0.33
CA SER A 197 42.25 13.24 1.01
C SER A 197 40.98 13.88 1.60
N GLU A 198 40.77 15.17 1.37
CA GLU A 198 39.56 15.89 1.79
C GLU A 198 38.33 15.39 1.02
N TYR A 199 38.47 15.17 -0.29
CA TYR A 199 37.42 14.59 -1.12
C TYR A 199 36.98 13.22 -0.62
N ASP A 200 37.94 12.34 -0.32
CA ASP A 200 37.66 10.99 0.19
C ASP A 200 36.98 11.04 1.58
N ASN A 201 37.39 11.97 2.45
CA ASN A 201 36.76 12.18 3.75
C ASN A 201 35.31 12.68 3.61
N ILE A 202 35.08 13.68 2.75
CA ILE A 202 33.73 14.20 2.46
C ILE A 202 32.85 13.09 1.89
N GLN A 203 33.36 12.28 0.96
CA GLN A 203 32.65 11.11 0.43
C GLN A 203 32.24 10.14 1.54
N MET A 204 33.16 9.82 2.46
CA MET A 204 32.90 8.91 3.56
C MET A 204 31.82 9.44 4.51
N ILE A 205 31.89 10.74 4.87
CA ILE A 205 30.90 11.40 5.73
C ILE A 205 29.53 11.40 5.04
N CYS A 206 29.46 11.82 3.77
CA CYS A 206 28.21 11.84 3.00
C CYS A 206 27.60 10.44 2.90
N LYS A 207 28.39 9.41 2.59
CA LYS A 207 27.92 8.02 2.51
C LYS A 207 27.33 7.55 3.85
N THR A 208 28.02 7.84 4.95
CA THR A 208 27.57 7.45 6.30
C THR A 208 26.28 8.15 6.69
N ASN A 209 26.17 9.46 6.43
CA ASN A 209 24.98 10.24 6.71
C ASN A 209 23.79 9.81 5.85
N ILE A 210 24.00 9.50 4.57
CA ILE A 210 22.97 8.96 3.67
C ILE A 210 22.44 7.63 4.20
N GLU A 211 23.31 6.71 4.62
CA GLU A 211 22.88 5.41 5.17
C GLU A 211 22.16 5.55 6.52
N LYS A 212 22.55 6.52 7.35
CA LYS A 212 21.85 6.82 8.60
C LYS A 212 20.47 7.42 8.32
N LEU A 213 20.38 8.38 7.40
CA LEU A 213 19.13 9.00 7.00
C LEU A 213 18.18 7.98 6.38
N LYS A 214 18.69 7.10 5.52
CA LYS A 214 17.92 6.00 4.90
C LYS A 214 17.32 5.07 5.95
N ARG A 215 18.11 4.68 6.96
CA ARG A 215 17.62 3.85 8.07
C ARG A 215 16.51 4.55 8.87
N ASN A 216 16.74 5.80 9.26
CA ASN A 216 15.76 6.58 10.01
C ASN A 216 14.44 6.73 9.23
N ILE A 217 14.51 7.10 7.94
CA ILE A 217 13.33 7.24 7.08
C ILE A 217 12.59 5.90 6.97
N THR A 218 13.31 4.80 6.76
CA THR A 218 12.70 3.47 6.65
C THR A 218 11.98 3.07 7.93
N GLU A 219 12.53 3.41 9.09
CA GLU A 219 11.95 3.09 10.39
C GLU A 219 10.69 3.93 10.69
N VAL A 220 10.71 5.24 10.40
CA VAL A 220 9.53 6.11 10.51
C VAL A 220 8.40 5.61 9.61
N ILE A 221 8.68 5.36 8.33
CA ILE A 221 7.68 4.86 7.38
C ILE A 221 7.10 3.52 7.84
N ARG A 222 7.95 2.60 8.32
CA ARG A 222 7.49 1.29 8.81
C ARG A 222 6.53 1.43 9.99
N ASN A 223 6.84 2.31 10.93
CA ASN A 223 6.01 2.51 12.12
C ASN A 223 4.66 3.15 11.75
N GLU A 224 4.66 4.16 10.86
CA GLU A 224 3.42 4.79 10.39
C GLU A 224 2.53 3.81 9.60
N ILE A 225 3.12 3.00 8.71
CA ILE A 225 2.36 1.97 7.98
C ILE A 225 1.72 0.98 8.94
N LYS A 226 2.46 0.51 9.95
CA LYS A 226 1.95 -0.44 10.93
C LYS A 226 0.78 0.14 11.74
N ASP A 227 0.89 1.39 12.19
CA ASP A 227 -0.20 2.07 12.91
C ASP A 227 -1.46 2.23 12.03
N ILE A 228 -1.29 2.45 10.72
CA ILE A 228 -2.41 2.52 9.76
C ILE A 228 -3.04 1.14 9.57
N GLU A 229 -2.24 0.09 9.42
CA GLU A 229 -2.72 -1.30 9.27
C GLU A 229 -3.51 -1.75 10.51
N ASP A 230 -2.97 -1.55 11.71
CA ASP A 230 -3.63 -1.91 12.97
C ASP A 230 -4.96 -1.14 13.15
N ASN A 231 -4.99 0.15 12.78
CA ASN A 231 -6.22 0.95 12.82
C ASN A 231 -7.26 0.49 11.80
N LEU A 232 -6.82 0.14 10.59
CA LEU A 232 -7.70 -0.34 9.53
C LEU A 232 -8.34 -1.67 9.91
N GLU A 233 -7.55 -2.61 10.43
CA GLU A 233 -8.03 -3.92 10.87
C GLU A 233 -9.09 -3.76 11.97
N ARG A 234 -8.83 -2.92 12.98
CA ARG A 234 -9.81 -2.61 14.03
C ARG A 234 -11.14 -2.10 13.48
N VAL A 235 -11.12 -1.16 12.52
CA VAL A 235 -12.34 -0.59 11.91
C VAL A 235 -13.09 -1.63 11.08
N ILE A 236 -12.38 -2.48 10.33
CA ILE A 236 -12.97 -3.55 9.53
C ILE A 236 -13.68 -4.54 10.46
N THR A 237 -13.01 -5.00 11.51
CA THR A 237 -13.57 -5.97 12.46
C THR A 237 -14.82 -5.42 13.17
N GLU A 238 -14.79 -4.17 13.64
CA GLU A 238 -15.96 -3.55 14.30
C GLU A 238 -17.17 -3.45 13.36
N ARG A 239 -16.94 -3.14 12.07
CA ARG A 239 -18.01 -3.09 11.07
C ARG A 239 -18.52 -4.47 10.69
N ALA A 240 -17.63 -5.47 10.57
CA ALA A 240 -18.00 -6.85 10.26
C ALA A 240 -18.98 -7.40 11.32
N TYR A 241 -18.65 -7.26 12.61
CA TYR A 241 -19.54 -7.69 13.70
C TYR A 241 -20.91 -7.02 13.66
N LYS A 242 -20.99 -5.72 13.36
CA LYS A 242 -22.27 -5.01 13.22
C LYS A 242 -23.11 -5.47 12.02
N ILE A 243 -22.46 -6.01 10.98
CA ILE A 243 -23.15 -6.56 9.81
C ILE A 243 -23.66 -7.96 10.11
N GLU A 244 -22.83 -8.82 10.72
CA GLU A 244 -23.20 -10.18 11.12
C GLU A 244 -24.43 -10.18 12.03
N ASP A 245 -24.45 -9.34 13.07
CA ASP A 245 -25.60 -9.18 13.97
C ASP A 245 -26.89 -8.78 13.23
N LYS A 246 -26.78 -7.89 12.22
CA LYS A 246 -27.93 -7.51 11.39
C LYS A 246 -28.40 -8.65 10.48
N VAL A 247 -27.47 -9.43 9.94
CA VAL A 247 -27.79 -10.59 9.10
C VAL A 247 -28.54 -11.64 9.92
N ASP A 248 -28.04 -11.98 11.11
CA ASP A 248 -28.69 -12.95 12.01
C ASP A 248 -30.11 -12.51 12.40
N ASN A 249 -30.29 -11.22 12.70
CA ASN A 249 -31.61 -10.67 13.00
C ASN A 249 -32.56 -10.75 11.80
N LEU A 250 -32.07 -10.42 10.60
CA LEU A 250 -32.85 -10.54 9.37
C LEU A 250 -33.22 -12.00 9.08
N GLU A 251 -32.31 -12.95 9.28
CA GLU A 251 -32.58 -14.38 9.10
C GLU A 251 -33.66 -14.88 10.06
N MET A 252 -33.65 -14.47 11.33
CA MET A 252 -34.73 -14.79 12.27
C MET A 252 -36.09 -14.26 11.78
N ARG A 253 -36.12 -13.00 11.32
CA ARG A 253 -37.36 -12.37 10.82
C ARG A 253 -37.87 -13.01 9.53
N ILE A 254 -36.98 -13.56 8.71
CA ILE A 254 -37.35 -14.31 7.50
C ILE A 254 -37.89 -15.69 7.91
N ARG A 255 -37.22 -16.43 8.78
CA ARG A 255 -37.70 -17.74 9.27
C ARG A 255 -39.08 -17.65 9.90
N SER A 256 -39.32 -16.63 10.73
CA SER A 256 -40.63 -16.41 11.38
C SER A 256 -41.76 -16.06 10.40
N LYS A 257 -41.43 -15.57 9.20
CA LYS A 257 -42.45 -15.30 8.16
C LYS A 257 -42.69 -16.48 7.22
N VAL A 258 -41.77 -17.45 7.17
CA VAL A 258 -41.81 -18.55 6.20
C VAL A 258 -42.42 -19.84 6.77
N SER A 259 -42.36 -20.08 8.09
CA SER A 259 -42.96 -21.28 8.68
C SER A 259 -44.47 -21.08 8.96
N PRO A 260 -45.35 -21.97 8.45
CA PRO A 260 -46.76 -21.95 8.80
C PRO A 260 -46.95 -22.09 10.32
N PRO A 261 -47.82 -21.30 10.97
CA PRO A 261 -47.99 -21.35 12.42
C PRO A 261 -48.61 -22.68 12.85
N LEU A 262 -47.93 -23.43 13.71
CA LEU A 262 -48.36 -24.77 14.13
C LEU A 262 -49.55 -24.73 15.09
N ASP A 263 -49.61 -23.67 15.88
CA ASP A 263 -50.57 -23.38 16.94
C ASP A 263 -50.72 -21.85 17.07
N CYS A 264 -51.57 -21.40 18.00
CA CYS A 264 -51.78 -19.98 18.24
C CYS A 264 -50.55 -19.25 18.81
N GLN A 265 -49.61 -19.96 19.45
CA GLN A 265 -48.32 -19.39 19.85
C GLN A 265 -47.45 -19.09 18.62
N GLY A 266 -47.48 -19.95 17.60
CA GLY A 266 -46.91 -19.67 16.27
C GLY A 266 -47.56 -18.47 15.60
N VAL A 267 -48.89 -18.35 15.64
CA VAL A 267 -49.61 -17.20 15.10
C VAL A 267 -49.16 -15.89 15.77
N LEU A 268 -49.03 -15.92 17.10
CA LEU A 268 -48.53 -14.80 17.90
C LEU A 268 -47.09 -14.41 17.54
N ARG A 269 -46.19 -15.41 17.41
CA ARG A 269 -44.79 -15.19 16.95
C ARG A 269 -44.71 -14.60 15.55
N ASN A 270 -45.69 -14.87 14.69
CA ASN A 270 -45.79 -14.29 13.35
C ASN A 270 -46.31 -12.84 13.36
N GLY A 271 -46.48 -12.22 14.55
CA GLY A 271 -46.85 -10.81 14.71
C GLY A 271 -48.35 -10.55 14.74
N ASN A 272 -49.17 -11.58 14.92
CA ASN A 272 -50.62 -11.44 15.03
C ASN A 272 -51.02 -11.43 16.52
N PHE A 273 -51.31 -10.23 17.03
CA PHE A 273 -51.60 -10.00 18.46
C PHE A 273 -53.09 -9.88 18.80
N LYS A 274 -53.98 -10.08 17.83
CA LYS A 274 -55.43 -9.92 18.02
C LYS A 274 -56.08 -11.27 18.23
N ASP A 275 -57.05 -11.33 19.14
CA ASP A 275 -57.91 -12.50 19.27
C ASP A 275 -58.70 -12.70 17.98
N GLY A 276 -58.93 -13.96 17.62
CA GLY A 276 -59.71 -14.26 16.43
C GLY A 276 -59.48 -15.66 15.90
N VAL A 277 -60.09 -15.92 14.74
CA VAL A 277 -59.94 -17.20 14.06
C VAL A 277 -58.76 -17.15 13.12
N TYR A 278 -57.80 -18.05 13.33
CA TYR A 278 -56.59 -18.19 12.53
C TYR A 278 -56.46 -19.59 11.96
N GLN A 279 -55.67 -19.73 10.90
CA GLN A 279 -55.25 -21.02 10.36
C GLN A 279 -53.99 -21.48 11.08
N ILE A 280 -53.98 -22.75 11.48
CA ILE A 280 -52.83 -23.42 12.07
C ILE A 280 -52.54 -24.75 11.36
N TYR A 281 -51.32 -25.26 11.55
CA TYR A 281 -50.79 -26.46 10.89
C TYR A 281 -50.22 -27.45 11.91
N PRO A 282 -51.09 -28.20 12.63
CA PRO A 282 -50.70 -29.05 13.77
C PRO A 282 -49.53 -30.00 13.50
N TYR A 283 -49.43 -30.57 12.29
CA TYR A 283 -48.39 -31.53 11.91
C TYR A 283 -47.18 -30.90 11.22
N ASN A 284 -47.11 -29.57 11.09
CA ASN A 284 -46.19 -28.92 10.13
C ASN A 284 -46.37 -29.45 8.69
N ASP A 285 -47.58 -29.93 8.38
CA ASP A 285 -47.98 -30.41 7.07
C ASP A 285 -48.92 -29.36 6.44
N PRO A 286 -48.56 -28.75 5.30
CA PRO A 286 -49.41 -27.80 4.58
C PRO A 286 -50.79 -28.34 4.20
N HIS A 287 -50.96 -29.66 4.12
CA HIS A 287 -52.23 -30.31 3.78
C HIS A 287 -53.14 -30.53 4.99
N VAL A 288 -52.63 -30.44 6.21
CA VAL A 288 -53.39 -30.62 7.45
C VAL A 288 -53.62 -29.28 8.13
N VAL A 289 -54.53 -28.48 7.55
CA VAL A 289 -54.90 -27.15 8.05
C VAL A 289 -56.11 -27.20 8.97
N LYS A 290 -56.06 -26.48 10.10
CA LYS A 290 -57.20 -26.25 10.99
C LYS A 290 -57.45 -24.77 11.18
N ARG A 291 -58.73 -24.38 11.28
CA ARG A 291 -59.12 -23.05 11.75
C ARG A 291 -59.44 -23.14 13.23
N VAL A 292 -58.84 -22.28 14.04
CA VAL A 292 -58.98 -22.28 15.50
C VAL A 292 -59.17 -20.87 16.02
N PHE A 293 -59.85 -20.75 17.15
CA PHE A 293 -59.90 -19.49 17.87
C PHE A 293 -58.62 -19.36 18.69
N CYS A 294 -57.84 -18.33 18.38
CA CYS A 294 -56.67 -17.93 19.14
C CYS A 294 -57.06 -16.84 20.12
N ASP A 295 -56.84 -17.12 21.39
CA ASP A 295 -56.90 -16.14 22.47
C ASP A 295 -55.47 -15.64 22.72
N MET A 296 -55.21 -14.42 22.28
CA MET A 296 -53.93 -13.73 22.35
C MET A 296 -53.79 -12.90 23.63
N GLU A 297 -54.79 -12.91 24.51
CA GLU A 297 -54.82 -12.12 25.73
C GLU A 297 -53.58 -12.41 26.61
N GLY A 298 -52.97 -11.34 27.12
CA GLY A 298 -51.75 -11.43 27.93
C GLY A 298 -50.52 -11.93 27.18
N GLY A 299 -50.54 -11.97 25.84
CA GLY A 299 -49.39 -12.38 25.01
C GLY A 299 -49.07 -13.87 25.09
N LYS A 300 -50.09 -14.71 25.34
CA LYS A 300 -49.90 -16.15 25.62
C LYS A 300 -50.29 -17.10 24.48
N GLY A 301 -50.98 -16.63 23.45
CA GLY A 301 -51.26 -17.40 22.23
C GLY A 301 -51.98 -18.73 22.46
N TRP A 302 -53.10 -18.73 23.19
CA TRP A 302 -53.87 -19.93 23.51
C TRP A 302 -54.61 -20.49 22.29
N THR A 303 -54.46 -21.79 22.05
CA THR A 303 -55.16 -22.55 21.01
C THR A 303 -56.39 -23.22 21.58
N THR A 304 -57.58 -22.83 21.11
CA THR A 304 -58.84 -23.39 21.63
C THR A 304 -59.09 -24.81 21.08
N LEU A 305 -59.39 -25.74 21.99
CA LEU A 305 -59.69 -27.15 21.69
C LEU A 305 -61.18 -27.44 21.64
N LEU A 306 -61.92 -26.90 22.61
CA LEU A 306 -63.35 -27.14 22.81
C LEU A 306 -64.02 -25.83 23.19
N ILE A 307 -65.18 -25.55 22.60
CA ILE A 307 -66.06 -24.45 23.01
C ILE A 307 -67.48 -25.00 23.14
N ARG A 308 -68.06 -24.85 24.33
CA ARG A 308 -69.49 -25.03 24.61
C ARG A 308 -70.06 -23.71 25.11
N ARG A 309 -71.15 -23.22 24.49
CA ARG A 309 -71.76 -21.92 24.82
C ARG A 309 -73.17 -21.78 24.25
N PRO A 310 -73.97 -20.80 24.69
CA PRO A 310 -75.25 -20.52 24.07
C PRO A 310 -75.10 -20.09 22.60
N GLN A 311 -75.92 -20.65 21.72
CA GLN A 311 -76.07 -20.25 20.33
C GLN A 311 -77.48 -20.62 19.83
N VAL A 312 -77.89 -20.05 18.69
CA VAL A 312 -79.25 -20.22 18.15
C VAL A 312 -79.59 -21.70 17.92
N VAL A 313 -78.67 -22.45 17.31
CA VAL A 313 -78.80 -23.90 17.15
C VAL A 313 -77.58 -24.54 17.78
N GLN A 314 -77.81 -25.35 18.81
CA GLN A 314 -76.72 -26.04 19.50
C GLN A 314 -76.10 -27.10 18.60
N GLN A 315 -74.77 -27.22 18.67
CA GLN A 315 -74.02 -28.22 17.94
C GLN A 315 -74.25 -29.58 18.60
N ASN A 316 -74.51 -30.61 17.79
CA ASN A 316 -74.57 -31.97 18.30
C ASN A 316 -73.15 -32.49 18.58
N PHE A 317 -72.87 -32.89 19.82
CA PHE A 317 -71.61 -33.52 20.25
C PHE A 317 -71.72 -35.05 20.43
N GLN A 318 -72.91 -35.63 20.27
CA GLN A 318 -73.04 -37.09 20.14
C GLN A 318 -72.60 -37.49 18.72
N ARG A 319 -71.29 -37.60 18.52
CA ARG A 319 -70.61 -37.76 17.22
C ARG A 319 -69.79 -39.06 17.18
N THR A 320 -69.54 -39.55 15.96
CA THR A 320 -68.74 -40.76 15.72
C THR A 320 -67.28 -40.56 16.09
N TRP A 321 -66.53 -41.65 16.22
CA TRP A 321 -65.07 -41.65 16.36
C TRP A 321 -64.40 -40.78 15.30
N VAL A 322 -64.69 -41.05 14.02
CA VAL A 322 -64.12 -40.32 12.86
C VAL A 322 -64.43 -38.82 12.90
N GLN A 323 -65.61 -38.44 13.37
CA GLN A 323 -65.96 -37.03 13.55
C GLN A 323 -65.17 -36.39 14.69
N TYR A 324 -64.94 -37.11 15.79
CA TYR A 324 -64.08 -36.65 16.88
C TYR A 324 -62.60 -36.57 16.49
N GLN A 325 -62.12 -37.44 15.60
CA GLN A 325 -60.76 -37.36 15.04
C GLN A 325 -60.58 -36.11 14.18
N SER A 326 -61.49 -35.92 13.23
CA SER A 326 -61.44 -34.83 12.26
C SER A 326 -61.80 -33.46 12.84
N GLY A 327 -62.61 -33.40 13.89
CA GLY A 327 -63.10 -32.14 14.45
C GLY A 327 -64.42 -31.68 13.81
N PHE A 328 -65.16 -30.82 14.52
CA PHE A 328 -66.46 -30.33 14.07
C PHE A 328 -66.86 -29.01 14.75
N GLY A 329 -67.90 -28.37 14.20
CA GLY A 329 -68.37 -27.07 14.69
C GLY A 329 -67.57 -25.91 14.12
N THR A 330 -67.72 -24.73 14.72
CA THR A 330 -67.08 -23.48 14.25
C THR A 330 -66.33 -22.81 15.39
N PRO A 331 -65.08 -22.34 15.19
CA PRO A 331 -64.32 -21.67 16.25
C PRO A 331 -64.94 -20.37 16.76
N THR A 332 -65.90 -19.80 16.02
CA THR A 332 -66.70 -18.65 16.45
C THR A 332 -67.97 -19.03 17.20
N GLY A 333 -68.31 -20.31 17.34
CA GLY A 333 -69.52 -20.86 17.96
C GLY A 333 -69.19 -21.98 18.95
N GLU A 334 -69.91 -23.10 18.89
CA GLU A 334 -69.46 -24.33 19.53
C GLU A 334 -68.51 -25.13 18.62
N PHE A 335 -67.47 -25.71 19.20
CA PHE A 335 -66.31 -26.20 18.46
C PHE A 335 -65.65 -27.38 19.13
N TRP A 336 -65.14 -28.32 18.33
CA TRP A 336 -64.18 -29.35 18.72
C TRP A 336 -63.05 -29.40 17.67
N LEU A 337 -61.81 -29.22 18.11
CA LEU A 337 -60.65 -29.13 17.22
C LEU A 337 -60.39 -30.39 16.39
N GLY A 338 -60.67 -31.55 16.97
CA GLY A 338 -60.32 -32.85 16.41
C GLY A 338 -59.11 -33.47 17.11
N LEU A 339 -59.20 -34.76 17.43
CA LEU A 339 -58.15 -35.50 18.14
C LEU A 339 -56.85 -35.53 17.34
N ASP A 340 -56.90 -35.60 16.01
CA ASP A 340 -55.68 -35.57 15.18
C ASP A 340 -54.91 -34.28 15.37
N ALA A 341 -55.61 -33.15 15.38
CA ALA A 341 -54.98 -31.85 15.55
C ALA A 341 -54.47 -31.65 16.98
N ILE A 342 -55.23 -32.09 17.99
CA ILE A 342 -54.79 -32.05 19.39
C ILE A 342 -53.54 -32.90 19.59
N HIS A 343 -53.51 -34.10 19.02
CA HIS A 343 -52.34 -34.97 19.02
C HIS A 343 -51.18 -34.22 18.38
N GLY A 344 -51.31 -33.78 17.12
CA GLY A 344 -50.27 -33.04 16.36
C GLY A 344 -49.61 -31.89 17.14
N ILE A 345 -50.41 -31.08 17.84
CA ILE A 345 -49.89 -29.96 18.65
C ILE A 345 -49.14 -30.47 19.89
N THR A 346 -49.70 -31.46 20.59
CA THR A 346 -49.21 -31.90 21.90
C THR A 346 -47.98 -32.83 21.86
N GLN A 347 -47.61 -33.39 20.70
CA GLN A 347 -46.44 -34.30 20.58
C GLN A 347 -45.09 -33.59 20.73
N ARG A 348 -45.05 -32.29 20.41
CA ARG A 348 -43.78 -31.54 20.29
C ARG A 348 -43.34 -30.93 21.61
N HIS A 349 -44.29 -30.39 22.34
CA HIS A 349 -44.08 -29.74 23.61
C HIS A 349 -45.23 -30.11 24.54
N HIS A 350 -44.91 -30.33 25.80
CA HIS A 350 -45.91 -30.37 26.85
C HIS A 350 -46.71 -29.07 26.82
N GLN A 351 -48.03 -29.20 26.97
CA GLN A 351 -48.94 -28.06 26.91
C GLN A 351 -49.52 -27.78 28.29
N VAL A 352 -49.72 -26.50 28.61
CA VAL A 352 -50.67 -26.14 29.67
C VAL A 352 -52.06 -26.24 29.09
N LEU A 353 -52.93 -27.05 29.69
CA LEU A 353 -54.37 -27.06 29.42
C LEU A 353 -55.06 -26.11 30.40
N ARG A 354 -55.76 -25.11 29.87
CA ARG A 354 -56.66 -24.21 30.61
C ARG A 354 -58.11 -24.57 30.28
N ILE A 355 -58.92 -24.70 31.32
CA ILE A 355 -60.36 -24.91 31.23
C ILE A 355 -61.04 -23.72 31.91
N GLU A 356 -61.96 -23.08 31.20
CA GLU A 356 -62.73 -21.94 31.67
C GLU A 356 -64.21 -22.29 31.68
N LEU A 357 -64.87 -22.05 32.82
CA LEU A 357 -66.23 -22.44 33.11
C LEU A 357 -67.06 -21.20 33.43
N GLN A 358 -68.31 -21.19 32.99
CA GLN A 358 -69.30 -20.21 33.42
C GLN A 358 -70.59 -20.92 33.80
N ASP A 359 -71.11 -20.66 34.99
CA ASP A 359 -72.44 -21.15 35.39
C ASP A 359 -73.57 -20.25 34.85
N TRP A 360 -74.81 -20.60 35.17
CA TRP A 360 -75.99 -19.84 34.72
C TRP A 360 -76.19 -18.51 35.47
N ASP A 361 -75.60 -18.38 36.65
CA ASP A 361 -75.68 -17.19 37.50
C ASP A 361 -74.56 -16.18 37.18
N GLY A 362 -73.64 -16.55 36.28
CA GLY A 362 -72.58 -15.71 35.77
C GLY A 362 -71.24 -15.88 36.48
N ASN A 363 -71.13 -16.80 37.45
CA ASN A 363 -69.88 -17.09 38.13
C ASN A 363 -68.89 -17.73 37.17
N ILE A 364 -67.61 -17.38 37.32
CA ILE A 364 -66.52 -17.87 36.47
C ILE A 364 -65.61 -18.78 37.29
N GLY A 365 -65.31 -19.93 36.71
CA GLY A 365 -64.42 -20.92 37.29
C GLY A 365 -63.32 -21.32 36.30
N TRP A 366 -62.18 -21.77 36.82
CA TRP A 366 -61.09 -22.24 35.98
C TRP A 366 -60.29 -23.38 36.61
N ALA A 367 -59.72 -24.20 35.72
CA ALA A 367 -58.78 -25.25 36.02
C ALA A 367 -57.62 -25.21 35.03
N GLU A 368 -56.40 -25.40 35.50
CA GLU A 368 -55.20 -25.56 34.69
C GLU A 368 -54.50 -26.88 35.02
N TYR A 369 -53.97 -27.52 33.98
CA TYR A 369 -53.19 -28.73 34.07
C TYR A 369 -51.89 -28.53 33.30
N GLN A 370 -50.76 -28.73 33.96
CA GLN A 370 -49.45 -28.81 33.33
C GLN A 370 -49.27 -30.15 32.60
N GLY A 371 -48.36 -30.24 31.65
CA GLY A 371 -47.94 -31.50 31.04
C GLY A 371 -49.03 -32.17 30.21
N MET A 372 -49.99 -31.44 29.65
CA MET A 372 -51.08 -32.02 28.88
C MET A 372 -50.61 -32.49 27.51
N TRP A 373 -50.90 -33.75 27.19
CA TRP A 373 -50.74 -34.31 25.85
C TRP A 373 -51.65 -35.51 25.63
N ILE A 374 -51.81 -35.91 24.37
CA ILE A 374 -52.54 -37.14 24.01
C ILE A 374 -51.71 -38.01 23.08
N HIS A 375 -51.89 -39.32 23.21
CA HIS A 375 -51.29 -40.27 22.27
C HIS A 375 -51.91 -40.19 20.86
N SER A 376 -51.32 -40.93 19.92
CA SER A 376 -51.86 -41.17 18.59
C SER A 376 -53.11 -42.06 18.61
N GLU A 377 -53.74 -42.21 17.44
CA GLU A 377 -54.88 -43.11 17.24
C GLU A 377 -54.58 -44.57 17.63
N THR A 378 -53.36 -45.06 17.37
CA THR A 378 -52.95 -46.44 17.69
C THR A 378 -53.02 -46.76 19.18
N GLU A 379 -52.88 -45.75 20.02
CA GLU A 379 -53.01 -45.83 21.48
C GLU A 379 -54.34 -45.22 21.96
N LEU A 380 -55.28 -45.03 21.04
CA LEU A 380 -56.65 -44.57 21.25
C LEU A 380 -56.72 -43.19 21.89
N TYR A 381 -55.82 -42.30 21.47
CA TYR A 381 -55.71 -40.91 21.93
C TYR A 381 -55.71 -40.74 23.45
N ARG A 382 -55.09 -41.68 24.17
CA ARG A 382 -55.03 -41.66 25.64
C ARG A 382 -54.55 -40.31 26.18
N LEU A 383 -55.29 -39.75 27.14
CA LEU A 383 -55.00 -38.45 27.76
C LEU A 383 -53.94 -38.57 28.85
N HIS A 384 -53.03 -37.61 28.87
CA HIS A 384 -52.14 -37.34 29.98
C HIS A 384 -52.32 -35.90 30.44
N VAL A 385 -52.48 -35.72 31.75
CA VAL A 385 -52.48 -34.42 32.43
C VAL A 385 -51.63 -34.51 33.69
N GLY A 386 -50.90 -33.45 33.97
CA GLY A 386 -50.00 -33.32 35.11
C GLY A 386 -50.62 -32.51 36.26
N HIS A 387 -49.82 -31.64 36.85
CA HIS A 387 -50.19 -30.90 38.06
C HIS A 387 -51.40 -29.99 37.84
N TYR A 388 -52.41 -30.13 38.70
CA TYR A 388 -53.63 -29.33 38.71
C TYR A 388 -53.47 -28.05 39.54
N THR A 389 -53.97 -26.94 39.01
CA THR A 389 -54.27 -25.72 39.77
C THR A 389 -55.64 -25.18 39.35
N GLY A 390 -56.39 -24.52 40.25
CA GLY A 390 -57.70 -23.97 39.90
C GLY A 390 -58.59 -23.70 41.09
N ASN A 391 -59.77 -23.14 40.82
CA ASN A 391 -60.77 -22.77 41.82
C ASN A 391 -62.09 -23.56 41.71
N VAL A 392 -62.14 -24.59 40.86
CA VAL A 392 -63.35 -25.41 40.59
C VAL A 392 -63.23 -26.88 40.99
N GLY A 393 -62.18 -27.23 41.74
CA GLY A 393 -61.83 -28.60 42.05
C GLY A 393 -61.44 -29.43 40.82
N ASP A 394 -60.66 -30.49 41.04
CA ASP A 394 -60.10 -31.30 39.96
C ASP A 394 -61.06 -32.39 39.48
N SER A 395 -61.95 -32.06 38.53
CA SER A 395 -62.84 -33.07 37.91
C SER A 395 -62.18 -33.82 36.75
N LEU A 396 -60.98 -33.44 36.29
CA LEU A 396 -60.32 -34.08 35.15
C LEU A 396 -59.34 -35.18 35.57
N ALA A 397 -58.84 -35.19 36.80
CA ALA A 397 -57.90 -36.20 37.28
C ALA A 397 -58.35 -37.65 37.06
N TYR A 398 -59.66 -37.93 37.19
CA TYR A 398 -60.23 -39.26 36.96
C TYR A 398 -60.25 -39.67 35.49
N HIS A 399 -60.02 -38.72 34.59
CA HIS A 399 -59.91 -38.94 33.15
C HIS A 399 -58.45 -39.06 32.69
N ASN A 400 -57.48 -38.88 33.60
CA ASN A 400 -56.06 -39.04 33.30
C ASN A 400 -55.74 -40.52 32.99
N ASN A 401 -54.86 -40.75 32.02
CA ASN A 401 -54.46 -42.08 31.53
C ASN A 401 -55.61 -42.91 30.92
N GLN A 402 -56.75 -42.28 30.61
CA GLN A 402 -57.90 -42.95 30.00
C GLN A 402 -57.89 -42.81 28.48
N LYS A 403 -58.43 -43.81 27.78
CA LYS A 403 -58.59 -43.81 26.32
C LYS A 403 -59.81 -42.99 25.93
N PHE A 404 -59.77 -42.37 24.75
CA PHE A 404 -60.94 -41.66 24.25
C PHE A 404 -62.04 -42.66 23.89
N SER A 405 -63.30 -42.34 24.17
CA SER A 405 -64.44 -43.19 23.80
C SER A 405 -65.56 -42.36 23.19
N THR A 406 -66.25 -42.93 22.19
CA THR A 406 -67.42 -42.36 21.51
C THR A 406 -68.58 -43.36 21.54
N TYR A 407 -69.75 -42.98 21.03
CA TYR A 407 -70.90 -43.87 21.07
C TYR A 407 -70.75 -45.11 20.17
N ASP A 408 -69.93 -45.01 19.13
CA ASP A 408 -69.61 -46.06 18.15
C ASP A 408 -68.29 -46.78 18.44
N GLN A 409 -67.48 -46.28 19.39
CA GLN A 409 -66.24 -46.92 19.81
C GLN A 409 -66.04 -46.80 21.32
N ASP A 410 -66.33 -47.89 22.02
CA ASP A 410 -66.24 -48.01 23.48
C ASP A 410 -64.82 -48.44 23.90
N ASN A 411 -64.08 -47.53 24.52
CA ASN A 411 -62.73 -47.78 25.04
C ASN A 411 -62.63 -47.44 26.54
N ASP A 412 -63.76 -47.30 27.23
CA ASP A 412 -63.78 -46.93 28.64
C ASP A 412 -63.56 -48.17 29.55
N GLU A 413 -63.39 -47.96 30.85
CA GLU A 413 -63.12 -49.05 31.79
C GLU A 413 -64.39 -49.75 32.30
N TRP A 414 -65.58 -49.34 31.83
CA TRP A 414 -66.86 -49.84 32.32
C TRP A 414 -67.35 -51.04 31.51
N ARG A 415 -67.07 -52.24 32.03
CA ARG A 415 -67.34 -53.51 31.33
C ARG A 415 -68.79 -53.82 30.94
N ILE A 416 -69.78 -53.12 31.49
CA ILE A 416 -71.21 -53.44 31.32
C ILE A 416 -71.99 -52.36 30.56
N GLY A 417 -71.31 -51.35 30.01
CA GLY A 417 -71.95 -50.35 29.18
C GLY A 417 -71.00 -49.24 28.73
N ASN A 418 -71.42 -48.51 27.70
CA ASN A 418 -70.63 -47.43 27.10
C ASN A 418 -71.01 -46.07 27.73
N CYS A 419 -70.06 -45.42 28.38
CA CYS A 419 -70.23 -44.12 29.01
C CYS A 419 -70.64 -43.01 28.03
N ALA A 420 -70.16 -43.04 26.79
CA ALA A 420 -70.53 -42.07 25.76
C ALA A 420 -72.02 -42.15 25.38
N THR A 421 -72.71 -43.26 25.68
CA THR A 421 -74.15 -43.46 25.36
C THR A 421 -75.09 -43.24 26.55
N ARG A 422 -74.59 -43.28 27.79
CA ARG A 422 -75.42 -43.29 29.01
C ARG A 422 -75.44 -41.94 29.74
N TYR A 423 -76.08 -41.93 30.91
CA TYR A 423 -75.97 -40.84 31.89
C TYR A 423 -74.51 -40.67 32.32
N HIS A 424 -74.09 -39.47 32.70
CA HIS A 424 -72.67 -39.11 32.92
C HIS A 424 -71.79 -39.14 31.64
N GLY A 425 -72.41 -38.96 30.47
CA GLY A 425 -71.75 -38.85 29.16
C GLY A 425 -72.66 -38.15 28.14
N LYS A 426 -72.92 -38.78 26.99
CA LYS A 426 -73.64 -38.25 25.79
C LYS A 426 -72.80 -37.47 24.78
N GLY A 427 -71.48 -37.63 24.84
CA GLY A 427 -70.54 -37.16 23.84
C GLY A 427 -69.26 -37.98 23.93
N GLY A 428 -68.30 -37.73 23.04
CA GLY A 428 -66.98 -38.35 23.09
C GLY A 428 -66.09 -37.71 24.15
N PHE A 429 -65.44 -38.52 25.00
CA PHE A 429 -64.50 -38.05 26.01
C PHE A 429 -63.58 -39.18 26.52
N TRP A 430 -62.58 -38.84 27.33
CA TRP A 430 -61.68 -39.78 28.00
C TRP A 430 -62.37 -40.39 29.24
N TYR A 431 -63.39 -41.20 29.05
CA TYR A 431 -64.15 -41.79 30.16
C TYR A 431 -63.39 -42.91 30.88
N GLN A 432 -63.63 -43.02 32.18
CA GLN A 432 -63.22 -44.16 32.99
C GLN A 432 -64.44 -45.03 33.38
N ARG A 433 -65.22 -44.61 34.39
CA ARG A 433 -66.44 -45.31 34.88
C ARG A 433 -67.51 -44.39 35.54
N CYS A 434 -68.07 -43.37 34.92
CA CYS A 434 -67.73 -42.77 33.63
C CYS A 434 -66.81 -41.56 33.80
N GLY A 435 -67.07 -40.70 34.78
CA GLY A 435 -66.29 -39.49 34.96
C GLY A 435 -66.84 -38.53 36.00
N TYR A 436 -66.12 -37.43 36.20
CA TYR A 436 -66.55 -36.29 37.03
C TYR A 436 -66.75 -35.00 36.22
N THR A 437 -66.52 -35.04 34.91
CA THR A 437 -66.85 -33.95 33.99
C THR A 437 -67.39 -34.51 32.68
N THR A 438 -68.30 -33.77 32.05
CA THR A 438 -68.98 -34.14 30.81
C THR A 438 -68.94 -32.99 29.81
N PRO A 439 -67.75 -32.55 29.37
CA PRO A 439 -67.58 -31.33 28.60
C PRO A 439 -68.21 -31.40 27.19
N THR A 440 -68.40 -32.61 26.68
CA THR A 440 -69.03 -32.90 25.39
C THR A 440 -70.46 -33.41 25.52
N GLY A 441 -71.06 -33.34 26.72
CA GLY A 441 -72.45 -33.71 26.95
C GLY A 441 -73.45 -32.84 26.17
N ILE A 442 -74.74 -33.13 26.36
CA ILE A 442 -75.82 -32.38 25.74
C ILE A 442 -75.82 -30.95 26.27
N TYR A 443 -75.95 -29.96 25.40
CA TYR A 443 -76.15 -28.59 25.86
C TYR A 443 -77.56 -28.45 26.42
N MET A 444 -77.68 -28.18 27.72
CA MET A 444 -78.95 -28.09 28.44
C MET A 444 -79.03 -26.76 29.18
N GLU A 445 -80.23 -26.23 29.38
CA GLU A 445 -80.49 -25.10 30.28
C GLU A 445 -80.15 -25.46 31.75
N LYS A 446 -80.30 -24.49 32.67
CA LYS A 446 -79.98 -24.64 34.09
C LYS A 446 -80.76 -25.81 34.72
N THR A 447 -80.08 -26.93 34.96
CA THR A 447 -80.65 -28.13 35.59
C THR A 447 -79.57 -28.97 36.24
N VAL A 448 -79.94 -29.91 37.11
CA VAL A 448 -79.01 -30.92 37.66
C VAL A 448 -79.12 -32.18 36.80
N ASN A 449 -78.19 -32.35 35.87
CA ASN A 449 -78.19 -33.50 34.97
C ASN A 449 -76.78 -33.83 34.51
N SER A 450 -76.33 -35.06 34.77
CA SER A 450 -75.00 -35.51 34.41
C SER A 450 -74.81 -35.80 32.92
N SER A 451 -75.89 -35.86 32.12
CA SER A 451 -75.81 -35.87 30.65
C SER A 451 -75.61 -34.49 30.04
N GLY A 452 -75.73 -33.41 30.83
CA GLY A 452 -75.45 -32.06 30.39
C GLY A 452 -73.96 -31.73 30.45
N ILE A 453 -73.58 -30.52 30.04
CA ILE A 453 -72.21 -30.02 30.26
C ILE A 453 -71.99 -29.68 31.73
N ALA A 454 -71.18 -30.46 32.44
CA ALA A 454 -71.06 -30.32 33.90
C ALA A 454 -69.63 -30.55 34.39
N TRP A 455 -69.30 -29.93 35.52
CA TRP A 455 -68.03 -30.08 36.24
C TRP A 455 -68.29 -30.40 37.72
N LYS A 456 -68.28 -31.68 38.08
CA LYS A 456 -68.82 -32.17 39.35
C LYS A 456 -68.17 -31.52 40.57
N LYS A 457 -66.85 -31.34 40.57
CA LYS A 457 -66.12 -30.86 41.75
C LYS A 457 -66.26 -29.35 42.03
N TRP A 458 -66.87 -28.55 41.14
CA TRP A 458 -66.96 -27.09 41.38
C TRP A 458 -67.84 -26.79 42.59
N ASN A 459 -69.04 -27.37 42.62
CA ASN A 459 -70.01 -27.22 43.72
C ASN A 459 -70.53 -28.57 44.21
N ASN A 460 -69.74 -29.64 44.02
CA ASN A 460 -70.12 -31.03 44.28
C ASN A 460 -71.51 -31.40 43.69
N THR A 461 -71.83 -30.90 42.50
CA THR A 461 -73.15 -31.07 41.85
C THR A 461 -72.99 -31.33 40.36
N TRP A 462 -74.00 -31.94 39.74
CA TRP A 462 -74.11 -32.10 38.29
C TRP A 462 -74.93 -30.97 37.65
N MET A 463 -74.87 -29.78 38.26
CA MET A 463 -75.48 -28.57 37.68
C MET A 463 -74.86 -28.31 36.32
N THR A 464 -75.70 -28.14 35.31
CA THR A 464 -75.26 -27.83 33.95
C THR A 464 -74.64 -26.45 33.90
N LEU A 465 -73.62 -26.30 33.06
CA LEU A 465 -72.88 -25.06 32.87
C LEU A 465 -73.41 -24.31 31.66
N LYS A 466 -73.25 -22.99 31.68
CA LYS A 466 -73.60 -22.12 30.56
C LYS A 466 -72.47 -22.06 29.53
N LYS A 467 -71.21 -22.04 29.97
CA LYS A 467 -70.06 -22.09 29.08
C LYS A 467 -68.97 -23.00 29.62
N MET A 468 -68.25 -23.63 28.69
CA MET A 468 -67.06 -24.42 28.98
C MET A 468 -66.10 -24.32 27.80
N VAL A 469 -64.87 -23.87 28.04
CA VAL A 469 -63.84 -23.71 27.01
C VAL A 469 -62.58 -24.44 27.44
N PHE A 470 -62.02 -25.26 26.56
CA PHE A 470 -60.70 -25.87 26.76
C PHE A 470 -59.75 -25.21 25.78
N LYS A 471 -58.59 -24.75 26.26
CA LYS A 471 -57.55 -24.15 25.43
C LYS A 471 -56.16 -24.57 25.92
N ILE A 472 -55.22 -24.69 24.99
CA ILE A 472 -53.84 -25.13 25.28
C ILE A 472 -52.83 -24.08 24.81
N ARG A 473 -51.68 -24.07 25.46
CA ARG A 473 -50.50 -23.36 24.97
C ARG A 473 -49.23 -24.13 25.36
N PRO A 474 -48.12 -23.94 24.64
CA PRO A 474 -46.83 -24.45 25.08
C PRO A 474 -46.50 -23.97 26.49
N GLU A 475 -45.96 -24.86 27.31
CA GLU A 475 -45.50 -24.54 28.68
C GLU A 475 -44.45 -23.41 28.74
#